data_AF-A0A8T7B4U5-F1
#
_entry.id   AF-A0A8T7B4U5-F1
#
_cell.length_a   1.000
_cell.length_b   1.000
_cell.length_c   1.000
_cell.angle_alpha   90.00
_cell.angle_beta   90.00
_cell.angle_gamma   90.00
#
_symmetry.space_group_name_H-M   'P 1'
#
loop_
_entity.id
_entity.type
_entity.pdbx_description
1 polymer ?
#
loop_
_entity_poly.entity_id
_entity_poly.type
_entity_poly.pdbx_seq_one_letter_code
_entity_poly.pdbx_strand_id
1 'polypeptide(L)'
;MTSFKYSRCVQFFGLLLSLLVIALGTACAKETSIETSSTHTQSPTNTVTQSAKNPVKTDTNALNVFSIDYLTGQFDPATHGDFVRVDQPFTDRTDLFLRDDAYQAFKKMYKSARMDGITLIIRSATRNFDYQKGIWERKWTGRLRLSTGDLAPESHPDEIDRARRILEDSSMPGTSRHHWGTDIDINAFLNEYFESGRGLEEYEWLRGHAAEFGFCQPYTAKNDQRPYGYNEEKWHWSYHPISSQLTRLAESSLTDDQITGFLGSETATNIEIIKHYVLGLS
;
A
#
# COMPACT_ATOMS: atom_id res chain seq x y z
N MET A 1 24.59 -17.97 -53.91
CA MET A 1 23.13 -17.97 -54.17
C MET A 1 22.47 -18.25 -52.84
N THR A 2 21.63 -17.45 -52.21
CA THR A 2 21.08 -16.10 -52.48
C THR A 2 20.49 -15.67 -51.14
N SER A 3 20.73 -14.41 -50.79
CA SER A 3 20.24 -13.70 -49.60
C SER A 3 18.72 -13.49 -49.66
N PHE A 4 18.03 -13.56 -48.51
CA PHE A 4 16.65 -13.08 -48.36
C PHE A 4 16.60 -11.80 -47.53
N LYS A 5 15.81 -10.88 -48.06
CA LYS A 5 15.82 -9.43 -47.86
C LYS A 5 15.04 -8.98 -46.63
N TYR A 6 15.57 -7.97 -45.95
CA TYR A 6 14.82 -7.00 -45.16
C TYR A 6 13.89 -6.16 -46.05
N SER A 7 12.72 -5.81 -45.56
CA SER A 7 11.86 -4.79 -46.16
C SER A 7 11.36 -3.82 -45.08
N ARG A 8 11.87 -2.58 -45.11
CA ARG A 8 11.32 -1.40 -44.43
C ARG A 8 10.56 -0.57 -45.47
N CYS A 9 9.38 -0.10 -45.09
CA CYS A 9 8.50 0.82 -45.82
C CYS A 9 7.57 1.41 -44.73
N VAL A 10 7.25 2.69 -44.56
CA VAL A 10 7.22 3.90 -45.41
C VAL A 10 7.28 5.12 -44.47
N GLN A 11 7.92 6.21 -44.90
CA GLN A 11 7.77 7.58 -44.34
C GLN A 11 6.50 8.24 -44.89
N PHE A 12 5.78 9.03 -44.09
CA PHE A 12 5.12 10.23 -44.61
C PHE A 12 5.12 11.35 -43.56
N PHE A 13 5.72 12.47 -43.97
CA PHE A 13 5.56 13.81 -43.39
C PHE A 13 4.17 14.34 -43.74
N GLY A 14 3.49 14.97 -42.78
CA GLY A 14 2.23 15.67 -42.99
C GLY A 14 2.05 16.77 -41.94
N LEU A 15 2.53 17.97 -42.26
CA LEU A 15 2.32 19.20 -41.51
C LEU A 15 0.98 19.80 -41.99
N LEU A 16 0.04 20.07 -41.10
CA LEU A 16 -1.06 20.99 -41.40
C LEU A 16 -1.57 21.72 -40.15
N LEU A 17 -1.58 23.03 -40.35
CA LEU A 17 -1.89 24.14 -39.45
C LEU A 17 -3.41 24.34 -39.32
N SER A 18 -3.82 25.16 -38.34
CA SER A 18 -5.16 25.77 -38.09
C SER A 18 -6.03 25.00 -37.08
N LEU A 19 -6.76 25.60 -36.13
CA LEU A 19 -7.26 26.95 -35.95
C LEU A 19 -7.38 27.29 -34.45
N LEU A 20 -7.05 28.54 -34.13
CA LEU A 20 -7.28 29.22 -32.85
C LEU A 20 -8.74 29.70 -32.81
N VAL A 21 -9.50 29.37 -31.76
CA VAL A 21 -10.76 30.07 -31.42
C VAL A 21 -10.69 30.47 -29.95
N ILE A 22 -10.41 31.76 -29.74
CA ILE A 22 -10.57 32.47 -28.47
C ILE A 22 -11.93 33.15 -28.54
N ALA A 23 -12.83 32.80 -27.62
CA ALA A 23 -14.02 33.59 -27.34
C ALA A 23 -14.46 33.35 -25.89
N LEU A 24 -14.04 34.22 -24.98
CA LEU A 24 -14.75 34.46 -23.73
C LEU A 24 -14.90 35.97 -23.57
N GLY A 25 -16.14 36.40 -23.73
CA GLY A 25 -16.57 37.78 -23.64
C GLY A 25 -16.54 38.29 -22.20
N THR A 26 -16.24 39.57 -22.10
CA THR A 26 -16.40 40.45 -20.95
C THR A 26 -17.87 40.62 -20.57
N ALA A 27 -18.20 40.55 -19.28
CA ALA A 27 -19.36 41.26 -18.74
C ALA A 27 -19.07 41.76 -17.31
N CYS A 28 -19.24 43.07 -17.17
CA CYS A 28 -19.05 43.90 -15.99
C CYS A 28 -20.23 43.81 -14.99
N ALA A 29 -19.86 44.13 -13.73
CA ALA A 29 -20.58 44.95 -12.76
C ALA A 29 -21.89 44.44 -12.12
N LYS A 30 -21.89 44.38 -10.78
CA LYS A 30 -22.43 45.50 -9.97
C LYS A 30 -22.14 45.29 -8.48
N GLU A 31 -21.33 46.18 -7.93
CA GLU A 31 -21.42 46.57 -6.52
C GLU A 31 -22.72 47.39 -6.32
N THR A 32 -23.36 47.21 -5.17
CA THR A 32 -24.29 48.21 -4.65
C THR A 32 -24.16 48.24 -3.13
N SER A 33 -23.44 49.27 -2.68
CA SER A 33 -23.43 49.81 -1.33
C SER A 33 -24.76 50.53 -1.04
N ILE A 34 -25.32 50.32 0.16
CA ILE A 34 -26.22 51.29 0.80
C ILE A 34 -25.76 51.47 2.25
N GLU A 35 -25.35 52.70 2.55
CA GLU A 35 -25.11 53.26 3.88
C GLU A 35 -26.39 53.85 4.50
N THR A 36 -26.25 54.27 5.77
CA THR A 36 -27.02 55.24 6.59
C THR A 36 -28.10 54.65 7.51
N SER A 37 -28.23 55.00 8.81
CA SER A 37 -27.54 55.98 9.67
C SER A 37 -27.91 55.76 11.16
N SER A 38 -26.98 56.08 12.07
CA SER A 38 -27.13 56.65 13.45
C SER A 38 -27.97 55.90 14.51
N THR A 39 -27.61 55.78 15.80
CA THR A 39 -26.94 56.75 16.70
C THR A 39 -26.43 56.06 17.98
N HIS A 40 -25.41 56.67 18.59
CA HIS A 40 -24.67 56.38 19.83
C HIS A 40 -25.41 55.78 21.05
N THR A 41 -24.73 54.89 21.79
CA THR A 41 -24.40 55.00 23.24
C THR A 41 -23.31 53.97 23.61
N GLN A 42 -22.57 54.26 24.68
CA GLN A 42 -21.19 53.85 25.03
C GLN A 42 -20.95 52.37 25.41
N SER A 43 -19.67 51.97 25.33
CA SER A 43 -19.05 50.66 25.58
C SER A 43 -19.37 50.01 26.94
N PRO A 44 -19.15 48.69 27.09
CA PRO A 44 -17.80 48.21 27.41
C PRO A 44 -17.33 47.00 26.57
N THR A 45 -16.01 46.95 26.43
CA THR A 45 -15.16 45.89 25.87
C THR A 45 -15.57 44.49 26.33
N ASN A 46 -16.04 43.66 25.39
CA ASN A 46 -16.12 42.21 25.58
C ASN A 46 -14.97 41.54 24.82
N THR A 47 -13.96 41.15 25.59
CA THR A 47 -12.94 40.18 25.21
C THR A 47 -13.64 38.86 24.86
N VAL A 48 -13.64 38.50 23.58
CA VAL A 48 -14.00 37.14 23.15
C VAL A 48 -12.85 36.23 23.55
N THR A 49 -13.04 35.51 24.65
CA THR A 49 -12.20 34.40 25.07
C THR A 49 -12.19 33.36 23.93
N GLN A 50 -11.03 33.21 23.28
CA GLN A 50 -10.72 32.08 22.44
C GLN A 50 -10.90 30.80 23.28
N SER A 51 -11.91 30.00 22.93
CA SER A 51 -12.04 28.64 23.44
C SER A 51 -10.88 27.83 22.86
N ALA A 52 -9.85 27.64 23.68
CA ALA A 52 -8.70 26.81 23.36
C ALA A 52 -9.19 25.39 23.07
N LYS A 53 -8.86 24.90 21.88
CA LYS A 53 -8.98 23.48 21.51
C LYS A 53 -8.26 22.66 22.59
N ASN A 54 -9.01 21.91 23.38
CA ASN A 54 -8.42 20.88 24.22
C ASN A 54 -7.65 19.90 23.31
N PRO A 55 -6.38 19.60 23.62
CA PRO A 55 -5.65 18.60 22.86
C PRO A 55 -6.34 17.26 23.06
N VAL A 56 -6.63 16.58 21.95
CA VAL A 56 -7.00 15.16 21.96
C VAL A 56 -5.89 14.43 22.71
N LYS A 57 -6.22 13.90 23.89
CA LYS A 57 -5.33 13.02 24.63
C LYS A 57 -5.17 11.76 23.80
N THR A 58 -4.02 11.64 23.14
CA THR A 58 -3.57 10.36 22.58
C THR A 58 -3.44 9.40 23.75
N ASP A 59 -4.30 8.39 23.78
CA ASP A 59 -4.29 7.37 24.82
C ASP A 59 -3.02 6.53 24.63
N THR A 60 -1.96 6.88 25.35
CA THR A 60 -0.64 6.24 25.30
C THR A 60 -0.68 4.77 25.75
N ASN A 61 -1.79 4.31 26.33
CA ASN A 61 -2.01 2.90 26.68
C ASN A 61 -2.36 1.99 25.50
N ALA A 62 -2.79 2.52 24.35
CA ALA A 62 -3.17 1.69 23.19
C ALA A 62 -1.96 1.14 22.41
N LEU A 63 -0.76 1.72 22.56
CA LEU A 63 0.46 1.28 21.87
C LEU A 63 1.15 0.07 22.54
N ASN A 64 0.78 -0.29 23.77
CA ASN A 64 1.39 -1.37 24.55
C ASN A 64 0.82 -2.77 24.27
N VAL A 65 0.01 -2.95 23.22
CA VAL A 65 -0.63 -4.24 22.90
C VAL A 65 0.27 -5.15 22.05
N PHE A 66 1.13 -4.58 21.22
CA PHE A 66 1.96 -5.34 20.27
C PHE A 66 3.43 -5.31 20.68
N SER A 67 4.10 -6.47 20.61
CA SER A 67 5.54 -6.59 20.83
C SER A 67 6.33 -6.34 19.54
N ILE A 68 7.64 -6.12 19.67
CA ILE A 68 8.55 -6.10 18.50
C ILE A 68 8.56 -7.45 17.79
N ASP A 69 8.47 -8.56 18.54
CA ASP A 69 8.35 -9.90 17.95
C ASP A 69 7.10 -10.03 17.08
N TYR A 70 5.96 -9.49 17.54
CA TYR A 70 4.74 -9.43 16.73
C TYR A 70 4.99 -8.62 15.44
N LEU A 71 5.55 -7.42 15.59
CA LEU A 71 5.76 -6.48 14.49
C LEU A 71 6.70 -7.04 13.41
N THR A 72 7.70 -7.82 13.82
CA THR A 72 8.71 -8.45 12.95
C THR A 72 8.36 -9.89 12.55
N GLY A 73 7.19 -10.39 12.95
CA GLY A 73 6.71 -11.71 12.56
C GLY A 73 7.37 -12.88 13.27
N GLN A 74 8.03 -12.65 14.41
CA GLN A 74 8.72 -13.66 15.22
C GLN A 74 7.74 -14.47 16.09
N PHE A 75 6.71 -15.03 15.46
CA PHE A 75 5.70 -15.85 16.11
C PHE A 75 5.13 -16.89 15.14
N ASP A 76 4.44 -17.90 15.68
CA ASP A 76 3.69 -18.85 14.87
C ASP A 76 2.19 -18.47 14.88
N PRO A 77 1.61 -18.04 13.74
CA PRO A 77 0.20 -17.68 13.68
C PRO A 77 -0.74 -18.86 13.96
N ALA A 78 -0.28 -20.11 13.81
CA ALA A 78 -1.12 -21.28 14.11
C ALA A 78 -1.35 -21.49 15.62
N THR A 79 -0.51 -20.89 16.47
CA THR A 79 -0.59 -21.00 17.94
C THR A 79 -0.91 -19.68 18.63
N HIS A 80 -0.92 -18.57 17.89
CA HIS A 80 -1.18 -17.24 18.41
C HIS A 80 -2.69 -16.98 18.59
N GLY A 81 -3.12 -16.56 19.79
CA GLY A 81 -4.54 -16.46 20.16
C GLY A 81 -5.39 -15.49 19.32
N ASP A 82 -4.76 -14.45 18.74
CA ASP A 82 -5.45 -13.49 17.85
C ASP A 82 -5.68 -14.00 16.43
N PHE A 83 -5.11 -15.14 16.03
CA PHE A 83 -5.12 -15.62 14.66
C PHE A 83 -6.05 -16.81 14.49
N VAL A 84 -6.71 -16.84 13.34
CA VAL A 84 -7.61 -17.92 12.93
C VAL A 84 -7.23 -18.38 11.54
N ARG A 85 -7.49 -19.66 11.25
CA ARG A 85 -7.29 -20.21 9.92
C ARG A 85 -8.32 -19.61 8.96
N VAL A 86 -7.87 -19.15 7.80
CA VAL A 86 -8.74 -18.78 6.69
C VAL A 86 -9.25 -20.06 6.03
N ASP A 87 -10.57 -20.18 5.87
CA ASP A 87 -11.21 -21.37 5.33
C ASP A 87 -11.92 -21.11 3.99
N GLN A 88 -12.36 -22.18 3.35
CA GLN A 88 -13.21 -22.07 2.16
C GLN A 88 -14.56 -21.44 2.55
N PRO A 89 -15.18 -20.62 1.68
CA PRO A 89 -14.80 -20.33 0.29
C PRO A 89 -13.86 -19.12 0.13
N PHE A 90 -13.29 -18.60 1.22
CA PHE A 90 -12.53 -17.33 1.23
C PHE A 90 -11.11 -17.46 0.69
N THR A 91 -10.59 -18.68 0.62
CA THR A 91 -9.30 -19.03 0.02
C THR A 91 -9.41 -20.40 -0.65
N ASP A 92 -8.52 -20.69 -1.60
CA ASP A 92 -8.29 -22.03 -2.15
C ASP A 92 -7.08 -22.74 -1.54
N ARG A 93 -6.46 -22.14 -0.52
CA ARG A 93 -5.35 -22.71 0.25
C ARG A 93 -5.83 -23.29 1.58
N THR A 94 -4.99 -24.14 2.19
CA THR A 94 -5.30 -24.80 3.46
C THR A 94 -4.46 -24.29 4.64
N ASP A 95 -3.45 -23.46 4.35
CA ASP A 95 -2.37 -23.09 5.26
C ASP A 95 -2.29 -21.58 5.52
N LEU A 96 -3.40 -20.85 5.34
CA LEU A 96 -3.47 -19.42 5.58
C LEU A 96 -4.06 -19.10 6.96
N PHE A 97 -3.45 -18.13 7.63
CA PHE A 97 -3.93 -17.55 8.88
C PHE A 97 -4.09 -16.05 8.72
N LEU A 98 -5.03 -15.46 9.45
CA LEU A 98 -5.26 -14.02 9.50
C LEU A 98 -5.68 -13.65 10.93
N ARG A 99 -5.44 -12.41 11.36
CA ARG A 99 -6.04 -11.95 12.62
C ARG A 99 -7.57 -12.08 12.54
N ASP A 100 -8.21 -12.49 13.63
CA ASP A 100 -9.66 -12.73 13.64
C ASP A 100 -10.45 -11.47 13.27
N ASP A 101 -10.05 -10.30 13.78
CA ASP A 101 -10.70 -9.01 13.47
C ASP A 101 -10.66 -8.67 11.96
N ALA A 102 -9.49 -8.75 11.34
CA ALA A 102 -9.29 -8.59 9.91
C ALA A 102 -10.07 -9.66 9.12
N TYR A 103 -10.14 -10.90 9.63
CA TYR A 103 -10.88 -11.96 8.98
C TYR A 103 -12.39 -11.74 9.00
N GLN A 104 -12.96 -11.34 10.14
CA GLN A 104 -14.38 -10.99 10.22
C GLN A 104 -14.72 -9.79 9.33
N ALA A 105 -13.82 -8.81 9.21
CA ALA A 105 -13.96 -7.71 8.27
C ALA A 105 -13.96 -8.20 6.81
N PHE A 106 -13.01 -9.07 6.45
CA PHE A 106 -12.94 -9.67 5.12
C PHE A 106 -14.21 -10.44 4.77
N LYS A 107 -14.77 -11.24 5.70
CA LYS A 107 -16.01 -12.00 5.45
C LYS A 107 -17.19 -11.10 5.11
N LYS A 108 -17.26 -9.90 5.71
CA LYS A 108 -18.27 -8.87 5.37
C LYS A 108 -18.01 -8.30 3.98
N MET A 109 -16.77 -7.94 3.67
CA MET A 109 -16.36 -7.44 2.35
C MET A 109 -16.66 -8.46 1.26
N TYR A 110 -16.27 -9.71 1.45
CA TYR A 110 -16.57 -10.84 0.56
C TYR A 110 -18.07 -10.99 0.31
N LYS A 111 -18.90 -10.94 1.35
CA LYS A 111 -20.35 -11.05 1.19
C LYS A 111 -20.91 -9.92 0.33
N SER A 112 -20.46 -8.69 0.55
CA SER A 112 -20.87 -7.52 -0.24
C SER A 112 -20.44 -7.67 -1.70
N ALA A 113 -19.16 -7.99 -1.93
CA ALA A 113 -18.62 -8.24 -3.28
C ALA A 113 -19.44 -9.29 -4.02
N ARG A 114 -19.79 -10.39 -3.36
CA ARG A 114 -20.60 -11.47 -3.94
C ARG A 114 -22.02 -11.03 -4.33
N MET A 115 -22.61 -10.07 -3.62
CA MET A 115 -23.92 -9.50 -4.00
C MET A 115 -23.82 -8.68 -5.29
N ASP A 116 -22.67 -8.09 -5.55
CA ASP A 116 -22.38 -7.31 -6.77
C ASP A 116 -21.78 -8.17 -7.89
N GLY A 117 -21.76 -9.51 -7.73
CA GLY A 117 -21.21 -10.45 -8.72
C GLY A 117 -19.68 -10.56 -8.71
N ILE A 118 -19.00 -9.87 -7.80
CA ILE A 118 -17.54 -9.86 -7.64
C ILE A 118 -17.10 -11.04 -6.76
N THR A 119 -16.00 -11.70 -7.13
CA THR A 119 -15.45 -12.82 -6.36
C THR A 119 -14.06 -12.47 -5.86
N LEU A 120 -13.88 -12.51 -4.54
CA LEU A 120 -12.62 -12.21 -3.87
C LEU A 120 -12.09 -13.49 -3.21
N ILE A 121 -10.90 -13.92 -3.58
CA ILE A 121 -10.22 -15.10 -3.03
C ILE A 121 -8.88 -14.67 -2.45
N ILE A 122 -8.66 -14.93 -1.16
CA ILE A 122 -7.38 -14.70 -0.50
C ILE A 122 -6.38 -15.74 -1.02
N ARG A 123 -5.28 -15.27 -1.60
CA ARG A 123 -4.15 -16.08 -2.11
C ARG A 123 -2.97 -16.12 -1.13
N SER A 124 -2.83 -15.07 -0.33
CA SER A 124 -1.79 -14.93 0.67
C SER A 124 -2.30 -14.03 1.81
N ALA A 125 -1.85 -14.34 3.02
CA ALA A 125 -2.29 -13.72 4.28
C ALA A 125 -1.09 -13.66 5.22
N THR A 126 -1.25 -14.01 6.50
CA THR A 126 -0.14 -13.92 7.47
C THR A 126 1.07 -14.73 7.03
N ARG A 127 2.24 -14.10 7.10
CA ARG A 127 3.55 -14.75 6.91
C ARG A 127 4.38 -14.44 8.14
N ASN A 128 4.89 -15.44 8.83
CA ASN A 128 5.86 -15.20 9.90
C ASN A 128 7.25 -14.86 9.31
N PHE A 129 8.20 -14.53 10.19
CA PHE A 129 9.57 -14.18 9.82
C PHE A 129 10.22 -15.27 8.97
N ASP A 130 10.17 -16.53 9.40
CA ASP A 130 10.81 -17.65 8.70
C ASP A 130 10.21 -17.89 7.31
N TYR A 131 8.90 -17.77 7.16
CA TYR A 131 8.26 -17.87 5.85
C TYR A 131 8.73 -16.77 4.91
N GLN A 132 8.78 -15.52 5.39
CA GLN A 132 9.26 -14.38 4.60
C GLN A 132 10.75 -14.51 4.27
N LYS A 133 11.56 -14.97 5.23
CA LYS A 133 12.98 -15.30 5.04
C LYS A 133 13.18 -16.33 3.93
N GLY A 134 12.36 -17.38 3.90
CA GLY A 134 12.40 -18.36 2.82
C GLY A 134 12.15 -17.74 1.43
N ILE A 135 11.21 -16.80 1.30
CA ILE A 135 10.96 -16.09 0.03
C ILE A 135 12.17 -15.23 -0.34
N TRP A 136 12.60 -14.39 0.61
CA TRP A 136 13.71 -13.47 0.43
C TRP A 136 14.99 -14.18 0.01
N GLU A 137 15.42 -15.18 0.76
CA GLU A 137 16.70 -15.88 0.52
C GLU A 137 16.68 -16.68 -0.78
N ARG A 138 15.52 -17.19 -1.21
CA ARG A 138 15.41 -17.80 -2.54
C ARG A 138 15.59 -16.76 -3.65
N LYS A 139 15.05 -15.54 -3.50
CA LYS A 139 15.31 -14.45 -4.46
C LYS A 139 16.77 -14.02 -4.42
N TRP A 140 17.32 -13.79 -3.22
CA TRP A 140 18.71 -13.40 -2.98
C TRP A 140 19.72 -14.35 -3.62
N THR A 141 19.47 -15.66 -3.53
CA THR A 141 20.36 -16.72 -4.06
C THR A 141 20.04 -17.13 -5.49
N GLY A 142 19.07 -16.50 -6.16
CA GLY A 142 18.67 -16.84 -7.52
C GLY A 142 17.92 -18.19 -7.64
N ARG A 143 17.43 -18.75 -6.54
CA ARG A 143 16.53 -19.94 -6.58
C ARG A 143 15.09 -19.57 -6.94
N LEU A 144 14.73 -18.30 -6.76
CA LEU A 144 13.47 -17.70 -7.19
C LEU A 144 13.79 -16.46 -8.01
N ARG A 145 13.17 -16.31 -9.18
CA ARG A 145 13.35 -15.14 -10.05
C ARG A 145 12.69 -13.90 -9.45
N LEU A 146 13.20 -12.75 -9.83
CA LEU A 146 12.52 -11.46 -9.63
C LEU A 146 11.27 -11.40 -10.52
N SER A 147 10.40 -10.42 -10.27
CA SER A 147 9.23 -10.14 -11.11
C SER A 147 9.61 -9.81 -12.56
N THR A 148 10.78 -9.20 -12.76
CA THR A 148 11.38 -8.94 -14.08
C THR A 148 11.76 -10.22 -14.83
N GLY A 149 11.79 -11.36 -14.14
CA GLY A 149 12.26 -12.64 -14.67
C GLY A 149 13.75 -12.89 -14.44
N ASP A 150 14.50 -11.92 -13.90
CA ASP A 150 15.94 -12.03 -13.70
C ASP A 150 16.33 -12.85 -12.46
N LEU A 151 17.57 -13.35 -12.46
CA LEU A 151 18.21 -13.94 -11.28
C LEU A 151 19.00 -12.85 -10.56
N ALA A 152 18.54 -12.50 -9.36
CA ALA A 152 19.09 -11.37 -8.60
C ALA A 152 20.63 -11.39 -8.44
N PRO A 153 21.30 -12.52 -8.07
CA PRO A 153 22.76 -12.49 -7.90
C PRO A 153 23.54 -12.38 -9.22
N GLU A 154 22.93 -12.72 -10.36
CA GLU A 154 23.57 -12.62 -11.68
C GLU A 154 23.40 -11.21 -12.26
N SER A 155 22.18 -10.68 -12.25
CA SER A 155 21.88 -9.35 -12.79
C SER A 155 22.31 -8.21 -11.86
N HIS A 156 22.34 -8.46 -10.55
CA HIS A 156 22.63 -7.47 -9.51
C HIS A 156 23.67 -8.05 -8.52
N PRO A 157 24.96 -8.09 -8.90
CA PRO A 157 26.01 -8.65 -8.07
C PRO A 157 26.33 -7.79 -6.83
N ASP A 158 26.13 -6.47 -6.90
CA ASP A 158 26.21 -5.57 -5.74
C ASP A 158 25.05 -5.83 -4.78
N GLU A 159 25.34 -6.03 -3.49
CA GLU A 159 24.35 -6.47 -2.51
C GLU A 159 23.29 -5.39 -2.20
N ILE A 160 23.67 -4.11 -2.22
CA ILE A 160 22.73 -3.01 -1.98
C ILE A 160 21.78 -2.88 -3.16
N ASP A 161 22.29 -2.91 -4.40
CA ASP A 161 21.44 -2.94 -5.60
C ASP A 161 20.55 -4.18 -5.60
N ARG A 162 21.10 -5.37 -5.31
CA ARG A 162 20.33 -6.62 -5.20
C ARG A 162 19.18 -6.52 -4.21
N ALA A 163 19.44 -5.98 -3.01
CA ALA A 163 18.42 -5.78 -1.99
C ALA A 163 17.30 -4.86 -2.50
N ARG A 164 17.67 -3.72 -3.12
CA ARG A 164 16.69 -2.78 -3.70
C ARG A 164 15.82 -3.43 -4.77
N ARG A 165 16.40 -4.28 -5.63
CA ARG A 165 15.65 -4.99 -6.69
C ARG A 165 14.71 -6.06 -6.15
N ILE A 166 15.09 -6.75 -5.07
CA ILE A 166 14.18 -7.68 -4.41
C ILE A 166 13.03 -6.92 -3.73
N LEU A 167 13.34 -5.79 -3.11
CA LEU A 167 12.41 -4.89 -2.43
C LEU A 167 11.46 -4.13 -3.37
N GLU A 168 11.60 -4.27 -4.68
CA GLU A 168 10.59 -3.77 -5.61
C GLU A 168 9.23 -4.45 -5.33
N ASP A 169 9.20 -5.77 -5.11
CA ASP A 169 7.96 -6.56 -4.90
C ASP A 169 8.11 -7.66 -3.82
N SER A 170 9.07 -7.53 -2.89
CA SER A 170 9.21 -8.47 -1.77
C SER A 170 9.92 -7.85 -0.58
N SER A 171 9.25 -7.83 0.56
CA SER A 171 9.78 -7.30 1.80
C SER A 171 10.96 -8.09 2.35
N MET A 172 11.89 -7.39 3.01
CA MET A 172 12.84 -8.01 3.93
C MET A 172 12.07 -8.76 5.04
N PRO A 173 12.58 -9.89 5.54
CA PRO A 173 12.07 -10.51 6.76
C PRO A 173 12.14 -9.52 7.93
N GLY A 174 11.06 -9.44 8.71
CA GLY A 174 10.94 -8.46 9.80
C GLY A 174 10.29 -7.13 9.39
N THR A 175 10.09 -6.87 8.09
CA THR A 175 9.52 -5.61 7.60
C THR A 175 8.23 -5.79 6.78
N SER A 176 7.76 -7.03 6.61
CA SER A 176 6.53 -7.31 5.88
C SER A 176 5.30 -6.93 6.70
N ARG A 177 4.34 -6.22 6.09
CA ARG A 177 3.03 -6.01 6.71
C ARG A 177 2.23 -7.31 6.85
N HIS A 178 2.53 -8.33 6.04
CA HIS A 178 1.96 -9.67 6.24
C HIS A 178 2.34 -10.31 7.58
N HIS A 179 3.38 -9.84 8.27
CA HIS A 179 3.66 -10.26 9.65
C HIS A 179 2.52 -9.89 10.59
N TRP A 180 1.80 -8.81 10.29
CA TRP A 180 0.83 -8.22 11.19
C TRP A 180 -0.51 -8.95 11.18
N GLY A 181 -0.73 -9.85 10.23
CA GLY A 181 -2.01 -10.54 10.04
C GLY A 181 -3.17 -9.62 9.67
N THR A 182 -2.86 -8.42 9.18
CA THR A 182 -3.83 -7.44 8.70
C THR A 182 -3.91 -7.39 7.18
N ASP A 183 -2.92 -7.96 6.49
CA ASP A 183 -2.72 -7.77 5.06
C ASP A 183 -3.01 -9.07 4.31
N ILE A 184 -3.71 -8.94 3.18
CA ILE A 184 -4.13 -10.02 2.31
C ILE A 184 -3.82 -9.70 0.85
N ASP A 185 -3.44 -10.72 0.09
CA ASP A 185 -3.32 -10.65 -1.36
C ASP A 185 -4.52 -11.36 -1.99
N ILE A 186 -5.24 -10.67 -2.87
CA ILE A 186 -6.52 -11.12 -3.44
C ILE A 186 -6.34 -11.50 -4.91
N ASN A 187 -6.93 -12.64 -5.31
CA ASN A 187 -7.10 -13.15 -6.68
C ASN A 187 -5.83 -13.46 -7.50
N ALA A 188 -4.93 -12.51 -7.72
CA ALA A 188 -3.75 -12.64 -8.58
C ALA A 188 -2.56 -11.82 -8.05
N PHE A 189 -1.33 -12.15 -8.47
CA PHE A 189 -0.10 -11.45 -8.07
C PHE A 189 0.52 -10.63 -9.22
N LEU A 190 -0.32 -10.19 -10.17
CA LEU A 190 0.10 -9.48 -11.38
C LEU A 190 -0.86 -8.33 -11.65
N ASN A 191 -0.33 -7.13 -11.93
CA ASN A 191 -1.14 -5.93 -12.12
C ASN A 191 -1.96 -6.03 -13.41
N GLU A 192 -1.43 -6.68 -14.44
CA GLU A 192 -2.07 -6.86 -15.74
C GLU A 192 -3.41 -7.60 -15.63
N TYR A 193 -3.55 -8.49 -14.63
CA TYR A 193 -4.83 -9.14 -14.33
C TYR A 193 -5.91 -8.12 -13.97
N PHE A 194 -5.55 -7.09 -13.20
CA PHE A 194 -6.47 -6.05 -12.70
C PHE A 194 -6.66 -4.88 -13.67
N GLU A 195 -6.08 -4.95 -14.87
CA GLU A 195 -6.15 -3.89 -15.87
C GLU A 195 -7.20 -4.14 -16.96
N SER A 196 -7.76 -5.35 -17.01
CA SER A 196 -8.78 -5.69 -17.99
C SER A 196 -9.74 -6.78 -17.51
N GLY A 197 -10.87 -6.91 -18.21
CA GLY A 197 -11.85 -7.97 -17.97
C GLY A 197 -12.33 -8.03 -16.52
N ARG A 198 -12.47 -9.25 -15.99
CA ARG A 198 -12.97 -9.49 -14.64
C ARG A 198 -12.07 -8.90 -13.55
N GLY A 199 -10.75 -8.96 -13.73
CA GLY A 199 -9.84 -8.43 -12.72
C GLY A 199 -9.97 -6.91 -12.58
N LEU A 200 -10.24 -6.19 -13.68
CA LEU A 200 -10.56 -4.76 -13.61
C LEU A 200 -11.83 -4.48 -12.82
N GLU A 201 -12.89 -5.26 -13.05
CA GLU A 201 -14.15 -5.15 -12.28
C GLU A 201 -13.92 -5.42 -10.78
N GLU A 202 -13.12 -6.45 -10.45
CA GLU A 202 -12.74 -6.78 -9.07
C GLU A 202 -11.94 -5.66 -8.41
N TYR A 203 -10.97 -5.07 -9.12
CA TYR A 203 -10.14 -3.99 -8.59
C TYR A 203 -10.91 -2.69 -8.39
N GLU A 204 -11.72 -2.28 -9.36
CA GLU A 204 -12.55 -1.07 -9.24
C GLU A 204 -13.59 -1.22 -8.13
N TRP A 205 -14.15 -2.43 -7.94
CA TRP A 205 -15.01 -2.70 -6.79
C TRP A 205 -14.25 -2.53 -5.46
N LEU A 206 -13.05 -3.09 -5.33
CA LEU A 206 -12.24 -2.94 -4.12
C LEU A 206 -11.90 -1.46 -3.86
N ARG A 207 -11.51 -0.70 -4.89
CA ARG A 207 -11.24 0.75 -4.76
C ARG A 207 -12.46 1.54 -4.31
N GLY A 208 -13.66 1.15 -4.74
CA GLY A 208 -14.91 1.81 -4.37
C GLY A 208 -15.41 1.44 -2.96
N HIS A 209 -15.16 0.20 -2.51
CA HIS A 209 -15.90 -0.38 -1.37
C HIS A 209 -15.04 -0.91 -0.23
N ALA A 210 -13.76 -1.24 -0.44
CA ALA A 210 -12.94 -1.90 0.58
C ALA A 210 -12.81 -1.07 1.88
N ALA A 211 -12.78 0.25 1.76
CA ALA A 211 -12.71 1.17 2.89
C ALA A 211 -13.93 1.07 3.83
N GLU A 212 -15.11 0.72 3.31
CA GLU A 212 -16.32 0.50 4.12
C GLU A 212 -16.16 -0.67 5.11
N PHE A 213 -15.26 -1.60 4.78
CA PHE A 213 -14.91 -2.76 5.60
C PHE A 213 -13.60 -2.56 6.38
N GLY A 214 -12.99 -1.37 6.28
CA GLY A 214 -11.74 -1.03 6.94
C GLY A 214 -10.49 -1.50 6.21
N PHE A 215 -10.57 -1.86 4.92
CA PHE A 215 -9.40 -2.19 4.11
C PHE A 215 -8.95 -1.00 3.26
N CYS A 216 -7.64 -0.83 3.11
CA CYS A 216 -7.02 0.12 2.18
C CYS A 216 -5.93 -0.56 1.36
N GLN A 217 -5.57 0.02 0.23
CA GLN A 217 -4.43 -0.40 -0.58
C GLN A 217 -3.20 0.43 -0.18
N PRO A 218 -2.21 -0.13 0.53
CA PRO A 218 -1.06 0.63 1.01
C PRO A 218 0.00 0.90 -0.06
N TYR A 219 -0.02 0.14 -1.17
CA TYR A 219 0.97 0.19 -2.23
C TYR A 219 0.31 0.60 -3.55
N THR A 220 0.01 1.89 -3.70
CA THR A 220 -0.41 2.48 -4.99
C THR A 220 0.81 2.80 -5.86
N ALA A 221 0.56 3.17 -7.12
CA ALA A 221 1.61 3.71 -7.99
C ALA A 221 2.43 4.81 -7.29
N LYS A 222 3.76 4.71 -7.41
CA LYS A 222 4.71 5.69 -6.86
C LYS A 222 4.53 7.04 -7.55
N ASN A 223 4.61 8.11 -6.77
CA ASN A 223 4.48 9.50 -7.22
C ASN A 223 5.24 10.42 -6.25
N ASP A 224 5.12 11.74 -6.41
CA ASP A 224 5.80 12.71 -5.54
C ASP A 224 5.38 12.62 -4.06
N GLN A 225 4.17 12.13 -3.77
CA GLN A 225 3.66 11.93 -2.42
C GLN A 225 4.13 10.59 -1.81
N ARG A 226 4.35 9.58 -2.64
CA ARG A 226 4.89 8.26 -2.28
C ARG A 226 6.07 7.88 -3.20
N PRO A 227 7.26 8.47 -2.98
CA PRO A 227 8.42 8.22 -3.84
C PRO A 227 9.13 6.88 -3.54
N TYR A 228 8.90 6.32 -2.35
CA TYR A 228 9.56 5.10 -1.87
C TYR A 228 8.58 3.94 -1.65
N GLY A 229 9.09 2.80 -1.19
CA GLY A 229 8.35 1.59 -0.90
C GLY A 229 8.32 0.60 -2.06
N TYR A 230 7.46 -0.41 -1.93
CA TYR A 230 7.21 -1.42 -2.97
C TYR A 230 6.52 -0.79 -4.18
N ASN A 231 6.57 -1.47 -5.32
CA ASN A 231 5.81 -1.06 -6.50
C ASN A 231 4.30 -1.15 -6.25
N GLU A 232 3.50 -0.71 -7.23
CA GLU A 232 2.06 -0.83 -7.13
C GLU A 232 1.66 -2.31 -7.03
N GLU A 233 0.83 -2.64 -6.04
CA GLU A 233 0.28 -3.98 -5.86
C GLU A 233 -1.25 -3.89 -5.80
N LYS A 234 -1.92 -4.11 -6.94
CA LYS A 234 -3.40 -4.03 -7.05
C LYS A 234 -4.14 -5.09 -6.25
N TRP A 235 -3.44 -6.17 -5.90
CA TRP A 235 -3.95 -7.29 -5.11
C TRP A 235 -3.82 -7.11 -3.60
N HIS A 236 -2.99 -6.17 -3.13
CA HIS A 236 -2.57 -6.11 -1.74
C HIS A 236 -3.43 -5.13 -0.93
N TRP A 237 -4.16 -5.67 0.05
CA TRP A 237 -5.13 -4.91 0.85
C TRP A 237 -4.89 -5.12 2.34
N SER A 238 -4.87 -4.02 3.09
CA SER A 238 -4.50 -3.97 4.50
C SER A 238 -5.68 -3.53 5.36
N TYR A 239 -5.97 -4.28 6.42
CA TYR A 239 -6.96 -3.92 7.43
C TYR A 239 -6.45 -2.74 8.28
N HIS A 240 -6.92 -1.55 7.94
CA HIS A 240 -6.45 -0.25 8.46
C HIS A 240 -6.61 -0.06 9.99
N PRO A 241 -7.70 -0.53 10.65
CA PRO A 241 -7.90 -0.31 12.09
C PRO A 241 -6.75 -0.82 12.98
N ILE A 242 -6.13 -1.94 12.62
CA ILE A 242 -4.98 -2.49 13.35
C ILE A 242 -3.66 -2.06 12.69
N SER A 243 -3.56 -2.15 11.37
CA SER A 243 -2.30 -1.87 10.68
C SER A 243 -1.81 -0.42 10.84
N SER A 244 -2.71 0.55 11.03
CA SER A 244 -2.31 1.94 11.36
C SER A 244 -1.65 2.05 12.74
N GLN A 245 -2.04 1.23 13.71
CA GLN A 245 -1.42 1.18 15.04
C GLN A 245 -0.02 0.57 14.95
N LEU A 246 0.11 -0.54 14.21
CA LEU A 246 1.38 -1.22 13.98
C LEU A 246 2.35 -0.37 13.15
N THR A 247 1.84 0.42 12.20
CA THR A 247 2.65 1.40 11.45
C THR A 247 3.24 2.46 12.39
N ARG A 248 2.45 3.00 13.32
CA ARG A 248 2.95 3.95 14.35
C ARG A 248 3.95 3.30 15.31
N LEU A 249 3.72 2.04 15.67
CA LEU A 249 4.68 1.28 16.49
C LEU A 249 5.99 1.08 15.74
N ALA A 250 5.93 0.73 14.46
CA ALA A 250 7.12 0.60 13.60
C ALA A 250 7.90 1.90 13.50
N GLU A 251 7.22 3.02 13.24
CA GLU A 251 7.85 4.34 13.17
C GLU A 251 8.56 4.73 14.47
N SER A 252 7.96 4.39 15.62
CA SER A 252 8.49 4.80 16.93
C SER A 252 9.50 3.83 17.54
N SER A 253 9.52 2.57 17.10
CA SER A 253 10.23 1.50 17.83
C SER A 253 11.19 0.67 16.97
N LEU A 254 11.04 0.63 15.65
CA LEU A 254 11.99 -0.08 14.78
C LEU A 254 13.13 0.82 14.34
N THR A 255 14.33 0.24 14.27
CA THR A 255 15.50 0.85 13.66
C THR A 255 16.05 -0.06 12.57
N ASP A 256 16.73 0.51 11.57
CA ASP A 256 17.21 -0.26 10.42
C ASP A 256 18.19 -1.38 10.83
N ASP A 257 19.00 -1.16 11.86
CA ASP A 257 19.99 -2.11 12.37
C ASP A 257 19.40 -3.30 13.13
N GLN A 258 18.11 -3.24 13.50
CA GLN A 258 17.39 -4.37 14.09
C GLN A 258 16.94 -5.40 13.05
N ILE A 259 16.85 -5.00 11.77
CA ILE A 259 16.41 -5.87 10.68
C ILE A 259 17.54 -6.81 10.29
N THR A 260 17.61 -7.96 10.95
CA THR A 260 18.73 -8.92 10.87
C THR A 260 18.25 -10.37 10.75
N GLY A 261 19.17 -11.32 10.58
CA GLY A 261 18.88 -12.75 10.68
C GLY A 261 18.58 -13.47 9.36
N PHE A 262 18.88 -12.85 8.23
CA PHE A 262 18.70 -13.39 6.88
C PHE A 262 19.81 -12.88 5.94
N LEU A 263 20.04 -13.55 4.80
CA LEU A 263 21.05 -13.12 3.82
C LEU A 263 20.76 -11.71 3.27
N GLY A 264 21.74 -10.80 3.27
CA GLY A 264 21.54 -9.44 2.76
C GLY A 264 21.03 -8.44 3.81
N SER A 265 20.79 -8.88 5.06
CA SER A 265 20.26 -8.02 6.12
C SER A 265 21.19 -6.85 6.48
N GLU A 266 22.50 -7.00 6.27
CA GLU A 266 23.52 -5.97 6.41
C GLU A 266 23.27 -4.71 5.57
N THR A 267 22.48 -4.83 4.49
CA THR A 267 22.12 -3.69 3.63
C THR A 267 21.01 -2.81 4.21
N ALA A 268 20.29 -3.26 5.24
CA ALA A 268 19.09 -2.62 5.78
C ALA A 268 19.30 -1.14 6.15
N THR A 269 20.42 -0.83 6.81
CA THR A 269 20.79 0.55 7.17
C THR A 269 21.16 1.38 5.93
N ASN A 270 21.85 0.80 4.95
CA ASN A 270 22.25 1.52 3.73
C ASN A 270 21.07 1.92 2.84
N ILE A 271 19.94 1.23 2.96
CA ILE A 271 18.72 1.51 2.19
C ILE A 271 17.66 2.27 2.99
N GLU A 272 17.92 2.56 4.27
CA GLU A 272 16.97 3.17 5.21
C GLU A 272 15.63 2.40 5.23
N ILE A 273 15.70 1.08 5.46
CA ILE A 273 14.57 0.14 5.26
C ILE A 273 13.28 0.57 5.96
N ILE A 274 13.35 1.11 7.18
CA ILE A 274 12.17 1.56 7.92
C ILE A 274 11.54 2.76 7.22
N LYS A 275 12.32 3.81 6.99
CA LYS A 275 11.84 5.06 6.39
C LYS A 275 11.36 4.87 4.95
N HIS A 276 12.12 4.14 4.13
CA HIS A 276 11.81 4.03 2.70
C HIS A 276 10.84 2.90 2.37
N TYR A 277 10.74 1.83 3.16
CA TYR A 277 9.89 0.68 2.79
C TYR A 277 8.79 0.38 3.79
N VAL A 278 9.07 0.37 5.10
CA VAL A 278 8.02 0.15 6.10
C VAL A 278 7.03 1.33 6.14
N LEU A 279 7.57 2.55 6.05
CA LEU A 279 6.80 3.79 6.04
C LEU A 279 6.55 4.33 4.60
N GLY A 280 7.00 3.62 3.57
CA GLY A 280 6.78 3.94 2.16
C GLY A 280 5.38 3.57 1.67
N LEU A 281 4.36 4.17 2.28
CA LEU A 281 2.92 3.85 2.10
C LEU A 281 2.17 5.01 1.43
N SER A 282 1.00 4.71 0.87
CA SER A 282 0.06 5.67 0.26
C SER A 282 -0.79 6.44 1.28
#